data_AF-A0A101V6H7-F1
#
_entry.id   AF-A0A101V6H7-F1
#
_cell.length_a   1.000
_cell.length_b   1.000
_cell.length_c   1.000
_cell.angle_alpha   90.00
_cell.angle_beta   90.00
_cell.angle_gamma   90.00
#
_symmetry.space_group_name_H-M   'P 1'
#
loop_
_entity.id
_entity.type
_entity.pdbx_description
1 polymer ?
#
loop_
_entity_poly.entity_id
_entity_poly.type
_entity_poly.pdbx_seq_one_letter_code
_entity_poly.pdbx_strand_id
1 'polypeptide(L)'
;MEILSVILFALAVSVDGFGVGLAYGMRSIRISLVPLLVICVTSALAITISMYFGTLVASLFTPETAGRLGAFILILVGIWIIFEAWSKWKRVNEPDKNTENDPCLMRFKIPGLGIVIQILKEPEEADFDRSGNINTKEALFLGFALAMDALGAGFGAAVAGYQMLLVPIFVGTFKFMLVSGGLWLGRKSCFSSLGITGSLLPGIILIMLGISQI
;
A
#
# COMPACT_ATOMS: atom_id res chain seq x y z
N MET A 1 -19.91 -16.59 -6.34
CA MET A 1 -19.33 -15.24 -6.54
C MET A 1 -19.06 -15.05 -8.02
N GLU A 2 -19.44 -13.90 -8.58
CA GLU A 2 -19.19 -13.62 -10.00
C GLU A 2 -17.71 -13.32 -10.21
N ILE A 3 -17.10 -13.91 -11.23
CA ILE A 3 -15.68 -13.71 -11.61
C ILE A 3 -15.35 -12.21 -11.74
N LEU A 4 -16.31 -11.42 -12.19
CA LEU A 4 -16.20 -9.96 -12.28
C LEU A 4 -15.82 -9.30 -10.95
N SER A 5 -16.43 -9.72 -9.83
CA SER A 5 -16.12 -9.17 -8.50
C SER A 5 -14.67 -9.46 -8.08
N VAL A 6 -14.17 -10.66 -8.40
CA VAL A 6 -12.79 -11.06 -8.12
C VAL A 6 -11.81 -10.24 -8.95
N ILE A 7 -12.13 -10.03 -10.23
CA ILE A 7 -11.30 -9.21 -11.14
C ILE A 7 -11.23 -7.76 -10.65
N LEU A 8 -12.37 -7.15 -10.34
CA LEU A 8 -12.44 -5.76 -9.86
C LEU A 8 -11.71 -5.60 -8.53
N PHE A 9 -11.88 -6.55 -7.60
CA PHE A 9 -11.17 -6.57 -6.33
C PHE A 9 -9.65 -6.67 -6.53
N ALA A 10 -9.20 -7.64 -7.34
CA ALA A 10 -7.79 -7.86 -7.57
C ALA A 10 -7.11 -6.67 -8.27
N LEU A 11 -7.84 -6.01 -9.18
CA LEU A 11 -7.39 -4.77 -9.80
C LEU A 11 -7.27 -3.65 -8.76
N ALA A 12 -8.29 -3.44 -7.93
CA ALA A 12 -8.29 -2.40 -6.90
C ALA A 12 -7.13 -2.55 -5.91
N VAL A 13 -6.87 -3.77 -5.45
CA VAL A 13 -5.76 -4.10 -4.54
C VAL A 13 -4.38 -3.94 -5.18
N SER A 14 -4.29 -3.96 -6.51
CA SER A 14 -3.01 -3.88 -7.23
C SER A 14 -2.67 -2.48 -7.74
N VAL A 15 -3.54 -1.48 -7.51
CA VAL A 15 -3.35 -0.09 -7.96
C VAL A 15 -2.13 0.57 -7.30
N ASP A 16 -1.81 0.18 -6.07
CA ASP A 16 -0.59 0.56 -5.35
C ASP A 16 0.68 0.33 -6.19
N GLY A 17 0.75 -0.82 -6.87
CA GLY A 17 1.85 -1.21 -7.74
C GLY A 17 1.98 -0.32 -8.97
N PHE A 18 0.87 0.19 -9.51
CA PHE A 18 0.90 1.19 -10.58
C PHE A 18 1.56 2.49 -10.12
N GLY A 19 1.21 2.96 -8.92
CA GLY A 19 1.77 4.18 -8.33
C GLY A 19 3.29 4.09 -8.16
N VAL A 20 3.78 2.98 -7.60
CA VAL A 20 5.23 2.73 -7.47
C VAL A 20 5.90 2.58 -8.84
N GLY A 21 5.29 1.83 -9.76
CA GLY A 21 5.80 1.67 -11.12
C GLY A 21 5.96 3.02 -11.83
N LEU A 22 4.96 3.90 -11.70
CA LEU A 22 5.00 5.26 -12.26
C LEU A 22 6.09 6.11 -11.62
N ALA A 23 6.18 6.13 -10.29
CA ALA A 23 7.21 6.87 -9.56
C ALA A 23 8.63 6.46 -9.98
N TYR A 24 8.87 5.16 -10.13
CA TYR A 24 10.17 4.64 -10.57
C TYR A 24 10.43 4.89 -12.05
N GLY A 25 9.40 4.77 -12.89
CA GLY A 25 9.48 5.06 -14.31
C GLY A 25 9.89 6.52 -14.57
N MET A 26 9.27 7.47 -13.85
CA MET A 26 9.59 8.90 -13.94
C MET A 26 11.02 9.22 -13.50
N ARG A 27 11.54 8.48 -12.54
CA ARG A 27 12.92 8.61 -12.04
C ARG A 27 13.95 7.80 -12.84
N SER A 28 13.54 7.20 -13.96
CA SER A 28 14.40 6.34 -14.79
C SER A 28 15.01 5.14 -14.04
N ILE A 29 14.40 4.72 -12.92
CA ILE A 29 14.80 3.52 -12.19
C ILE A 29 14.33 2.29 -12.98
N ARG A 30 15.21 1.31 -13.09
CA ARG A 30 14.94 0.04 -13.79
C ARG A 30 14.56 -1.05 -12.80
N ILE A 31 13.50 -1.76 -13.13
CA ILE A 31 13.17 -3.04 -12.49
C ILE A 31 13.31 -4.09 -13.58
N SER A 32 14.24 -5.02 -13.39
CA SER A 32 14.39 -6.17 -14.28
C SER A 32 13.31 -7.24 -13.99
N LEU A 33 13.13 -8.21 -14.89
CA LEU A 33 12.04 -9.19 -14.78
C LEU A 33 12.08 -10.01 -13.48
N VAL A 34 13.27 -10.37 -13.00
CA VAL A 34 13.42 -11.19 -11.78
C VAL A 34 12.95 -10.43 -10.52
N PRO A 35 13.47 -9.23 -10.20
CA PRO A 35 12.92 -8.32 -9.19
C PRO A 35 11.40 -8.11 -9.28
N LEU A 36 10.89 -7.88 -10.50
CA LEU A 36 9.46 -7.68 -10.71
C LEU A 36 8.64 -8.92 -10.31
N LEU A 37 9.10 -10.12 -10.67
CA LEU A 37 8.46 -11.36 -10.25
C LEU A 37 8.48 -11.54 -8.73
N VAL A 38 9.55 -11.12 -8.05
CA VAL A 38 9.61 -11.15 -6.58
C VAL A 38 8.49 -10.31 -5.97
N ILE A 39 8.27 -9.08 -6.44
CA ILE A 39 7.20 -8.19 -5.97
C ILE A 39 5.81 -8.82 -6.17
N CYS A 40 5.60 -9.49 -7.30
CA CYS A 40 4.33 -10.13 -7.62
C CYS A 40 4.08 -11.35 -6.71
N VAL A 41 5.10 -12.18 -6.53
CA VAL A 41 5.04 -13.37 -5.68
C VAL A 41 4.85 -12.99 -4.23
N THR A 42 5.56 -11.98 -3.71
CA THR A 42 5.40 -11.52 -2.32
C THR A 42 3.98 -11.02 -2.06
N SER A 43 3.39 -10.29 -3.01
CA SER A 43 2.02 -9.79 -2.89
C SER A 43 0.97 -10.90 -2.97
N ALA A 44 1.14 -11.86 -3.88
CA ALA A 44 0.27 -13.03 -3.98
C ALA A 44 0.37 -13.91 -2.72
N LEU A 45 1.57 -14.11 -2.18
CA LEU A 45 1.78 -14.82 -0.92
C LEU A 45 1.13 -14.09 0.25
N ALA A 46 1.28 -12.77 0.34
CA ALA A 46 0.65 -11.98 1.39
C ALA A 46 -0.88 -12.09 1.35
N ILE A 47 -1.51 -11.96 0.17
CA ILE A 47 -2.94 -12.19 0.00
C ILE A 47 -3.33 -13.61 0.43
N THR A 48 -2.56 -14.62 0.02
CA THR A 48 -2.85 -16.02 0.37
C THR A 48 -2.80 -16.24 1.88
N ILE A 49 -1.74 -15.76 2.55
CA ILE A 49 -1.59 -15.85 4.00
C ILE A 49 -2.72 -15.10 4.69
N SER A 50 -3.03 -13.88 4.24
CA SER A 50 -4.10 -13.08 4.83
C SER A 50 -5.47 -13.74 4.67
N MET A 51 -5.78 -14.28 3.50
CA MET A 51 -7.02 -15.01 3.27
C MET A 51 -7.10 -16.28 4.12
N TYR A 52 -5.98 -16.98 4.31
CA TYR A 52 -5.92 -18.15 5.18
C TYR A 52 -6.31 -17.79 6.62
N PHE A 53 -5.68 -16.77 7.19
CA PHE A 53 -6.05 -16.29 8.52
C PHE A 53 -7.47 -15.70 8.55
N GLY A 54 -7.88 -14.99 7.51
CA GLY A 54 -9.23 -14.43 7.39
C GLY A 54 -10.31 -15.50 7.39
N THR A 55 -10.10 -16.64 6.73
CA THR A 55 -11.06 -17.75 6.73
C THR A 55 -11.11 -18.47 8.08
N LEU A 56 -9.96 -18.68 8.74
CA LEU A 56 -9.91 -19.22 10.11
C LEU A 56 -10.70 -18.32 11.07
N VAL A 57 -10.48 -17.02 10.99
CA VAL A 57 -11.18 -16.04 11.82
C VAL A 57 -12.65 -15.96 11.45
N ALA A 58 -13.02 -15.91 10.17
CA ALA A 58 -14.41 -15.87 9.71
C ALA A 58 -15.24 -17.07 10.19
N SER A 59 -14.62 -18.24 10.35
CA SER A 59 -15.30 -19.43 10.89
C SER A 59 -15.71 -19.31 12.37
N LEU A 60 -15.11 -18.37 13.11
CA LEU A 60 -15.40 -18.12 14.53
C LEU A 60 -16.47 -17.03 14.74
N PHE A 61 -16.77 -16.22 13.72
CA PHE A 61 -17.63 -15.04 13.84
C PHE A 61 -18.93 -15.20 13.05
N THR A 62 -20.07 -14.84 13.65
CA THR A 62 -21.32 -14.68 12.90
C THR A 62 -21.26 -13.42 12.02
N PRO A 63 -21.93 -13.38 10.85
CA PRO A 63 -21.86 -12.24 9.93
C PRO A 63 -22.14 -10.88 10.57
N GLU A 64 -23.07 -10.83 11.54
CA GLU A 64 -23.38 -9.61 12.30
C GLU A 64 -22.22 -9.12 13.17
N THR A 65 -21.47 -10.04 13.80
CA THR A 65 -20.32 -9.67 14.64
C THR A 65 -19.13 -9.21 13.81
N ALA A 66 -18.91 -9.82 12.64
CA ALA A 66 -17.89 -9.37 11.68
C ALA A 66 -18.17 -7.94 11.18
N GLY A 67 -19.44 -7.63 10.87
CA GLY A 67 -19.86 -6.29 10.47
C GLY A 67 -19.63 -5.25 11.58
N ARG A 68 -20.01 -5.56 12.83
CA ARG A 68 -19.77 -4.67 13.97
C ARG A 68 -18.28 -4.46 14.27
N LEU A 69 -17.47 -5.51 14.17
CA LEU A 69 -16.01 -5.43 14.33
C LEU A 69 -15.37 -4.57 13.24
N GLY A 70 -15.75 -4.76 11.98
CA GLY A 70 -15.24 -3.94 10.87
C GLY A 70 -15.59 -2.47 11.05
N ALA A 71 -16.84 -2.16 11.42
CA ALA A 71 -17.27 -0.80 11.73
C ALA A 71 -16.49 -0.20 12.91
N PHE A 72 -16.26 -0.97 13.98
CA PHE A 72 -15.48 -0.53 15.13
C PHE A 72 -14.03 -0.23 14.77
N ILE A 73 -13.38 -1.09 13.97
CA ILE A 73 -12.02 -0.87 13.47
C ILE A 73 -11.95 0.40 12.61
N LEU A 74 -12.90 0.61 11.71
CA LEU A 74 -12.95 1.82 10.87
C LEU A 74 -13.12 3.09 11.71
N ILE A 75 -13.98 3.06 12.74
CA ILE A 75 -14.15 4.19 13.65
C ILE A 75 -12.84 4.50 14.38
N LEU A 76 -12.15 3.49 14.92
CA LEU A 76 -10.87 3.68 15.62
C LEU A 76 -9.78 4.25 14.69
N VAL A 77 -9.67 3.73 13.46
CA VAL A 77 -8.71 4.24 12.46
C VAL A 77 -9.05 5.68 12.08
N GLY A 78 -10.34 6.00 11.89
CA GLY A 78 -10.79 7.36 11.59
C GLY A 78 -10.47 8.34 12.71
N ILE A 79 -10.75 7.98 13.97
CA ILE A 79 -10.41 8.79 15.15
C ILE A 79 -8.89 8.99 15.24
N TRP A 80 -8.11 7.94 14.98
CA TRP A 80 -6.65 8.03 14.99
C TRP A 80 -6.12 9.02 13.96
N ILE A 81 -6.62 8.98 12.72
CA ILE A 81 -6.24 9.92 11.65
C ILE A 81 -6.62 11.36 12.02
N ILE A 82 -7.81 11.57 12.60
CA ILE A 82 -8.24 12.90 13.07
C ILE A 82 -7.31 13.40 14.18
N PHE A 83 -6.98 12.55 15.15
CA PHE A 83 -6.07 12.90 16.24
C PHE A 83 -4.66 13.21 15.72
N GLU A 84 -4.16 12.44 14.75
CA GLU A 84 -2.85 12.69 14.12
C GLU A 84 -2.84 14.02 13.36
N ALA A 85 -3.89 14.31 12.59
CA ALA A 85 -4.05 15.57 11.87
C ALA A 85 -4.10 16.77 12.85
N TRP A 86 -4.84 16.63 13.95
CA TRP A 86 -4.96 17.68 14.96
C TRP A 86 -3.66 17.90 15.75
N SER A 87 -2.94 16.82 16.08
CA SER A 87 -1.63 16.87 16.73
C SER A 87 -0.57 17.54 15.84
N LYS A 88 -0.56 17.23 14.53
CA LYS A 88 0.30 17.93 13.55
C LYS A 88 -0.06 19.41 13.43
N TRP A 89 -1.35 19.76 13.40
CA TRP A 89 -1.80 21.14 13.34
C TRP A 89 -1.40 21.94 14.59
N LYS A 90 -1.47 21.32 15.78
CA LYS A 90 -1.04 21.96 17.04
C LYS A 90 0.48 22.18 17.11
N ARG A 91 1.28 21.22 16.62
CA ARG A 91 2.76 21.35 16.55
C ARG A 91 3.26 22.42 15.57
N VAL A 92 2.48 22.75 14.53
CA VAL A 92 2.82 23.80 13.56
C VAL A 92 2.53 25.22 14.09
N ASN A 93 1.61 25.35 15.05
CA ASN A 93 1.16 26.64 15.59
C ASN A 93 1.76 27.03 16.95
N GLU A 94 2.59 26.19 17.57
CA GLU A 94 3.34 26.54 18.78
C GLU A 94 4.78 26.94 18.41
N PRO A 95 5.23 28.18 18.70
CA PRO A 95 6.61 28.58 18.48
C PRO A 95 7.50 27.94 19.53
N ASP A 96 8.40 27.09 19.04
CA ASP A 96 9.66 26.66 19.63
C ASP A 96 9.69 26.44 21.15
N LYS A 97 9.54 25.18 21.56
CA LYS A 97 10.21 24.66 22.74
C LYS A 97 10.91 23.37 22.38
N ASN A 98 12.24 23.46 22.29
CA ASN A 98 13.17 22.36 22.55
C ASN A 98 12.61 21.42 23.62
N THR A 99 12.11 20.25 23.20
CA THR A 99 11.95 19.10 24.07
C THR A 99 12.07 17.86 23.21
N GLU A 100 13.30 17.34 23.14
CA GLU A 100 13.54 15.91 23.02
C GLU A 100 12.66 15.21 24.04
N ASN A 101 11.53 14.66 23.60
CA ASN A 101 10.75 13.58 24.21
C ASN A 101 9.42 13.53 23.46
N ASP A 102 9.40 12.86 22.31
CA ASP A 102 8.15 12.42 21.66
C ASP A 102 7.42 11.48 22.64
N PRO A 103 6.31 11.89 23.28
CA PRO A 103 5.52 10.94 24.03
C PRO A 103 4.60 10.25 23.01
N CYS A 104 4.74 8.93 22.90
CA CYS A 104 3.93 8.04 22.07
C CYS A 104 4.41 7.75 20.63
N LEU A 105 5.72 7.79 20.38
CA LEU A 105 6.31 6.82 19.46
C LEU A 105 7.00 5.77 20.31
N MET A 106 6.27 4.72 20.68
CA MET A 106 6.92 3.49 21.14
C MET A 106 7.72 2.99 19.95
N ARG A 107 8.99 3.43 19.90
CA ARG A 107 9.95 3.13 18.85
C ARG A 107 10.35 1.66 19.03
N PHE A 108 9.42 0.75 18.73
CA PHE A 108 9.75 -0.62 18.40
C PHE A 108 10.55 -0.56 17.10
N LYS A 109 11.83 -0.21 17.22
CA LYS A 109 12.81 -0.29 16.15
C LYS A 109 13.09 -1.77 15.91
N ILE A 110 12.19 -2.42 15.18
CA ILE A 110 12.53 -3.66 14.51
C ILE A 110 13.29 -3.23 13.26
N PRO A 111 14.60 -3.55 13.15
CA PRO A 111 15.45 -3.00 12.09
C PRO A 111 14.90 -3.26 10.68
N GLY A 112 14.17 -4.36 10.47
CA GLY A 112 13.50 -4.67 9.19
C GLY A 112 12.22 -3.87 8.93
N LEU A 113 11.38 -3.59 9.93
CA LEU A 113 10.13 -2.83 9.70
C LEU A 113 10.39 -1.35 9.46
N GLY A 114 11.42 -0.77 10.07
CA GLY A 114 11.78 0.63 9.85
C GLY A 114 12.08 0.90 8.38
N ILE A 115 12.74 -0.04 7.71
CA ILE A 115 13.06 0.00 6.29
C ILE A 115 11.79 -0.05 5.44
N VAL A 116 10.86 -0.96 5.75
CA VAL A 116 9.59 -1.10 5.02
C VAL A 116 8.74 0.16 5.15
N ILE A 117 8.66 0.73 6.35
CA ILE A 117 7.93 1.99 6.61
C ILE A 117 8.56 3.16 5.83
N GLN A 118 9.89 3.21 5.74
CA GLN A 118 10.62 4.22 4.98
C GLN A 118 10.33 4.09 3.47
N ILE A 119 10.37 2.88 2.92
CA ILE A 119 10.00 2.61 1.52
C ILE A 119 8.54 2.97 1.24
N LEU A 120 7.63 2.69 2.17
CA LEU A 120 6.22 3.03 2.00
C LEU A 120 6.00 4.56 1.95
N LYS A 121 6.83 5.32 2.68
CA LYS A 121 6.76 6.78 2.74
C LYS A 121 7.45 7.44 1.54
N GLU A 122 8.61 6.92 1.16
CA GLU A 122 9.45 7.41 0.08
C GLU A 122 9.90 6.20 -0.76
N PRO A 123 9.16 5.84 -1.83
CA PRO A 123 9.44 4.63 -2.59
C PRO A 123 10.86 4.64 -3.19
N GLU A 124 11.46 5.81 -3.41
CA GLU A 124 12.86 5.96 -3.86
C GLU A 124 13.91 5.35 -2.92
N GLU A 125 13.61 5.27 -1.63
CA GLU A 125 14.52 4.70 -0.62
C GLU A 125 14.63 3.16 -0.72
N ALA A 126 13.86 2.53 -1.61
CA ALA A 126 14.00 1.11 -1.90
C ALA A 126 15.22 0.76 -2.75
N ASP A 127 15.78 1.74 -3.48
CA ASP A 127 17.07 1.62 -4.17
C ASP A 127 18.18 1.95 -3.17
N PHE A 128 18.54 0.96 -2.33
CA PHE A 128 19.49 1.17 -1.24
C PHE A 128 20.89 1.50 -1.74
N ASP A 129 21.27 0.94 -2.89
CA ASP A 129 22.58 1.16 -3.49
C ASP A 129 22.63 2.35 -4.47
N ARG A 130 21.48 3.00 -4.72
CA ARG A 130 21.32 4.12 -5.66
C ARG A 130 21.85 3.80 -7.05
N SER A 131 21.81 2.52 -7.44
CA SER A 131 22.29 2.06 -8.74
C SER A 131 21.35 2.44 -9.88
N GLY A 132 20.12 2.85 -9.56
CA GLY A 132 19.06 3.05 -10.55
C GLY A 132 18.53 1.72 -11.10
N ASN A 133 18.84 0.58 -10.48
CA ASN A 133 18.31 -0.72 -10.84
C ASN A 133 17.99 -1.58 -9.61
N ILE A 134 16.70 -1.85 -9.40
CA ILE A 134 16.24 -2.62 -8.24
C ILE A 134 16.75 -4.06 -8.34
N ASN A 135 17.53 -4.49 -7.36
CA ASN A 135 18.00 -5.86 -7.21
C ASN A 135 16.94 -6.76 -6.53
N THR A 136 17.20 -8.07 -6.45
CA THR A 136 16.25 -9.05 -5.88
C THR A 136 15.96 -8.81 -4.40
N LYS A 137 16.94 -8.31 -3.62
CA LYS A 137 16.77 -8.04 -2.18
C LYS A 137 15.94 -6.77 -1.98
N GLU A 138 16.22 -5.72 -2.73
CA GLU A 138 15.45 -4.46 -2.75
C GLU A 138 14.00 -4.72 -3.16
N ALA A 139 13.81 -5.53 -4.20
CA ALA A 139 12.49 -5.97 -4.63
C ALA A 139 11.74 -6.77 -3.56
N LEU A 140 12.44 -7.52 -2.72
CA LEU A 140 11.82 -8.22 -1.60
C LEU A 140 11.30 -7.22 -0.57
N PHE A 141 12.10 -6.24 -0.16
CA PHE A 141 11.68 -5.20 0.79
C PHE A 141 10.53 -4.35 0.24
N LEU A 142 10.64 -3.93 -1.02
CA LEU A 142 9.60 -3.20 -1.73
C LEU A 142 8.31 -4.03 -1.87
N GLY A 143 8.46 -5.31 -2.22
CA GLY A 143 7.36 -6.25 -2.32
C GLY A 143 6.68 -6.51 -0.98
N PHE A 144 7.41 -6.46 0.14
CA PHE A 144 6.82 -6.49 1.48
C PHE A 144 6.08 -5.19 1.83
N ALA A 145 6.63 -4.03 1.47
CA ALA A 145 5.97 -2.74 1.68
C ALA A 145 4.62 -2.67 0.95
N LEU A 146 4.61 -3.04 -0.32
CA LEU A 146 3.42 -3.15 -1.19
C LEU A 146 2.51 -4.35 -0.88
N ALA A 147 2.90 -5.22 0.04
CA ALA A 147 2.06 -6.33 0.47
C ALA A 147 1.24 -5.95 1.70
N MET A 148 1.63 -4.93 2.46
CA MET A 148 0.99 -4.57 3.73
C MET A 148 -0.45 -4.09 3.54
N ASP A 149 -0.75 -3.34 2.49
CA ASP A 149 -2.10 -2.93 2.12
C ASP A 149 -2.94 -4.14 1.64
N ALA A 150 -2.32 -5.02 0.86
CA ALA A 150 -2.92 -6.25 0.36
C ALA A 150 -3.26 -7.25 1.48
N LEU A 151 -2.54 -7.23 2.60
CA LEU A 151 -2.91 -8.03 3.78
C LEU A 151 -4.30 -7.64 4.30
N GLY A 152 -4.57 -6.35 4.50
CA GLY A 152 -5.89 -5.90 4.96
C GLY A 152 -7.00 -6.26 3.97
N ALA A 153 -6.74 -6.05 2.68
CA ALA A 153 -7.69 -6.40 1.62
C ALA A 153 -7.95 -7.91 1.54
N GLY A 154 -6.91 -8.75 1.64
CA GLY A 154 -7.03 -10.20 1.62
C GLY A 154 -7.85 -10.74 2.80
N PHE A 155 -7.72 -10.14 3.98
CA PHE A 155 -8.53 -10.50 5.14
C PHE A 155 -10.00 -10.18 4.88
N GLY A 156 -10.29 -8.98 4.38
CA GLY A 156 -11.65 -8.56 3.99
C GLY A 156 -12.25 -9.46 2.91
N ALA A 157 -11.46 -9.85 1.91
CA ALA A 157 -11.89 -10.76 0.85
C ALA A 157 -12.24 -12.16 1.40
N ALA A 158 -11.47 -12.68 2.35
CA ALA A 158 -11.78 -13.95 3.00
C ALA A 158 -13.08 -13.90 3.82
N VAL A 159 -13.28 -12.84 4.61
CA VAL A 159 -14.54 -12.64 5.37
C VAL A 159 -15.74 -12.48 4.42
N ALA A 160 -15.53 -11.81 3.27
CA ALA A 160 -16.55 -11.66 2.24
C ALA A 160 -16.80 -12.94 1.41
N GLY A 161 -16.10 -14.05 1.69
CA GLY A 161 -16.31 -15.34 1.02
C GLY A 161 -15.74 -15.40 -0.40
N TYR A 162 -14.71 -14.63 -0.71
CA TYR A 162 -14.03 -14.71 -2.00
C TYR A 162 -13.26 -16.01 -2.15
N GLN A 163 -13.10 -16.47 -3.39
CA GLN A 163 -12.39 -17.71 -3.68
C GLN A 163 -10.89 -17.56 -3.43
N MET A 164 -10.39 -18.38 -2.51
CA MET A 164 -9.01 -18.33 -2.03
C MET A 164 -7.95 -18.64 -3.09
N LEU A 165 -8.29 -19.41 -4.13
CA LEU A 165 -7.34 -19.73 -5.20
C LEU A 165 -7.29 -18.65 -6.29
N LEU A 166 -8.44 -18.06 -6.64
CA LEU A 166 -8.54 -17.12 -7.76
C LEU A 166 -8.03 -15.72 -7.40
N VAL A 167 -8.27 -15.25 -6.17
CA VAL A 167 -7.84 -13.91 -5.75
C VAL A 167 -6.31 -13.73 -5.80
N PRO A 168 -5.46 -14.60 -5.21
CA PRO A 168 -4.00 -14.43 -5.28
C PRO A 168 -3.45 -14.46 -6.71
N ILE A 169 -4.02 -15.31 -7.59
CA ILE A 169 -3.60 -15.42 -8.98
C ILE A 169 -3.88 -14.12 -9.74
N PHE A 170 -5.09 -13.59 -9.61
CA PHE A 170 -5.44 -12.31 -10.25
C PHE A 170 -4.66 -11.14 -9.65
N VAL A 171 -4.46 -11.09 -8.33
CA VAL A 171 -3.66 -10.02 -7.69
C VAL A 171 -2.22 -10.06 -8.19
N GLY A 172 -1.57 -11.23 -8.22
CA GLY A 172 -0.21 -11.35 -8.73
C GLY A 172 -0.10 -10.92 -10.20
N THR A 173 -1.07 -11.33 -11.03
CA THR A 173 -1.12 -11.00 -12.46
C THR A 173 -1.35 -9.50 -12.69
N PHE A 174 -2.32 -8.90 -12.00
CA PHE A 174 -2.59 -7.47 -12.12
C PHE A 174 -1.47 -6.63 -11.55
N LYS A 175 -0.85 -7.04 -10.44
CA LYS A 175 0.31 -6.34 -9.89
C LYS A 175 1.48 -6.36 -10.88
N PHE A 176 1.75 -7.48 -11.57
CA PHE A 176 2.72 -7.51 -12.67
C PHE A 176 2.37 -6.52 -13.79
N MET A 177 1.11 -6.54 -14.25
CA MET A 177 0.64 -5.70 -15.35
C MET A 177 0.69 -4.21 -14.99
N LEU A 178 0.27 -3.85 -13.78
CA LEU A 178 0.18 -2.48 -13.30
C LEU A 178 1.56 -1.88 -12.97
N VAL A 179 2.45 -2.63 -12.31
CA VAL A 179 3.83 -2.17 -12.08
C VAL A 179 4.55 -1.97 -13.41
N SER A 180 4.43 -2.93 -14.34
CA SER A 180 5.03 -2.81 -15.68
C SER A 180 4.45 -1.63 -16.47
N GLY A 181 3.13 -1.46 -16.42
CA GLY A 181 2.43 -0.34 -17.05
C GLY A 181 2.85 1.00 -16.47
N GLY A 182 2.95 1.11 -15.15
CA GLY A 182 3.47 2.28 -14.45
C GLY A 182 4.90 2.60 -14.85
N LEU A 183 5.80 1.62 -14.88
CA LEU A 183 7.20 1.79 -15.31
C LEU A 183 7.30 2.32 -16.74
N TRP A 184 6.53 1.73 -17.66
CA TRP A 184 6.52 2.14 -19.06
C TRP A 184 5.96 3.56 -19.23
N LEU A 185 4.82 3.84 -18.59
CA LEU A 185 4.16 5.13 -18.70
C LEU A 185 4.99 6.23 -18.01
N GLY A 186 5.59 5.94 -16.86
CA GLY A 186 6.49 6.85 -16.14
C GLY A 186 7.74 7.21 -16.95
N ARG A 187 8.34 6.26 -17.68
CA ARG A 187 9.50 6.53 -18.56
C ARG A 187 9.14 7.32 -19.81
N LYS A 188 7.97 7.04 -20.39
CA LYS A 188 7.49 7.72 -21.61
C LYS A 188 6.95 9.11 -21.30
N SER A 189 6.51 9.33 -20.07
CA SER A 189 6.06 10.63 -19.60
C SER A 189 7.25 11.56 -19.48
N CYS A 190 7.39 12.47 -20.45
CA CYS A 190 8.33 13.58 -20.41
C CYS A 190 7.85 14.65 -19.41
N PHE A 191 7.62 14.26 -18.17
CA PHE A 191 7.38 15.20 -17.07
C PHE A 191 8.73 15.58 -16.47
N SER A 192 9.56 16.29 -17.24
CA SER A 192 10.92 16.66 -16.82
C SER A 192 10.98 17.69 -15.67
N SER A 193 9.84 18.07 -15.09
CA SER A 193 9.81 18.89 -13.87
C SER A 193 8.45 18.79 -13.19
N LEU A 194 8.15 17.64 -12.59
CA LEU A 194 7.00 17.48 -11.69
C LEU A 194 7.43 17.26 -10.24
N GLY A 195 8.50 17.94 -9.82
CA GLY A 195 8.94 17.95 -8.42
C GLY A 195 7.92 18.58 -7.44
N ILE A 196 6.84 19.18 -7.96
CA ILE A 196 5.80 19.86 -7.16
C ILE A 196 4.37 19.40 -7.53
N THR A 197 4.08 19.07 -8.79
CA THR A 197 2.70 18.68 -9.20
C THR A 197 2.39 17.20 -8.94
N GLY A 198 3.41 16.33 -8.81
CA GLY A 198 3.21 14.92 -8.44
C GLY A 198 2.73 14.74 -6.99
N SER A 199 3.08 15.65 -6.07
CA SER A 199 2.62 15.62 -4.68
C SER A 199 1.21 16.20 -4.50
N LEU A 200 0.72 16.97 -5.48
CA LEU A 200 -0.63 17.57 -5.47
C LEU A 200 -1.69 16.61 -6.03
N LEU A 201 -1.30 15.65 -6.87
CA LEU A 201 -2.20 14.69 -7.50
C LEU A 201 -3.02 13.86 -6.49
N PRO A 202 -2.43 13.28 -5.43
CA PRO A 202 -3.18 12.54 -4.42
C PRO A 202 -4.18 13.44 -3.67
N GLY A 203 -3.80 14.71 -3.42
CA GLY A 203 -4.66 15.70 -2.79
C GLY A 203 -5.87 16.07 -3.64
N ILE A 204 -5.70 16.24 -4.95
CA ILE A 204 -6.79 16.54 -5.90
C ILE A 204 -7.75 15.34 -6.03
N ILE A 205 -7.21 14.11 -6.06
CA ILE A 205 -8.02 12.88 -6.12
C ILE A 205 -8.84 12.71 -4.83
N LEU A 206 -8.25 12.98 -3.66
CA LEU A 206 -8.95 12.95 -2.38
C LEU A 206 -10.06 14.00 -2.30
N ILE A 207 -9.81 15.22 -2.79
CA ILE A 207 -10.83 16.28 -2.85
C ILE A 207 -11.99 15.88 -3.76
N MET A 208 -11.71 15.32 -4.94
CA MET A 208 -12.74 14.83 -5.87
C MET A 208 -13.56 13.68 -5.26
N LEU A 209 -12.91 12.71 -4.60
CA LEU A 209 -13.61 11.62 -3.91
C LEU A 209 -14.49 12.13 -2.76
N GLY A 210 -13.99 13.09 -1.97
CA GLY A 210 -14.77 13.72 -0.90
C GLY A 210 -16.01 14.46 -1.43
N ILE A 211 -15.88 15.15 -2.57
CA ILE A 211 -17.02 15.80 -3.24
C ILE A 211 -18.01 14.77 -3.78
N SER A 212 -17.55 13.61 -4.27
CA SER A 212 -18.43 12.56 -4.79
C SER A 212 -19.25 11.82 -3.71
N GLN A 213 -18.88 11.96 -2.45
CA GLN A 213 -19.60 11.39 -1.30
C GLN A 213 -20.61 12.39 -0.68
N ILE A 214 -20.65 13.64 -1.17
CA ILE A 214 -21.65 14.66 -0.83
C ILE A 214 -22.73 14.68 -1.92
#